data_AF-A0A067T3B7-F1
#
_entry.id   AF-A0A067T3B7-F1
#
_cell.length_a   1.000
_cell.length_b   1.000
_cell.length_c   1.000
_cell.angle_alpha   90.00
_cell.angle_beta   90.00
_cell.angle_gamma   90.00
#
_symmetry.space_group_name_H-M   'P 1'
#
loop_
_entity.id
_entity.type
_entity.pdbx_description
1 polymer ?
#
loop_
_entity_poly.entity_id
_entity_poly.type
_entity_poly.pdbx_seq_one_letter_code
_entity_poly.pdbx_strand_id
1 'polypeptide(L)'
;MDPSRGDDATGIQPDDLNDERIRPALLHHGWYPRITPYRAIFVLVTLALGTTKAVLTQQGRTIAPITLEWIASVVLTLIFFAATSYDNEFNPPRYCSWFFNFDCMDILWYLLALLSIRRPSYSSKELPVQSDTHPPITLYRLVLSLTVASFGLFKAVLGYSGNSTAATWLDWCIATILTTSLYISGLYEFNASNVFAPLFFTSRENYVTWVNAKILLLICISVSASWIGICISALVSLWFPSLLDSPSDPPENSDIFEDIFGPSIKILLSSHILLQLGLAVAALIWSVDKILPRPPEKLLLLIARAVKPIFPPNLSEFLNLLLNSHIILFKFIGAATTFVLLLTTGSLTVQLIKLFHILPVSGIFFRISLYIMLVIVVLVVCVIDLWLLGLTVFLINSMIWPFYVYRRPYPADFYRALDGYPV
;
A
#
# COMPACT_ATOMS: atom_id res chain seq x y z
N MET A 1 26.89 -33.13 39.59
CA MET A 1 25.95 -32.04 39.27
C MET A 1 24.57 -32.63 39.42
N ASP A 2 23.84 -32.17 40.43
CA ASP A 2 22.56 -32.74 40.86
C ASP A 2 21.42 -31.96 40.19
N PRO A 3 20.66 -32.55 39.24
CA PRO A 3 19.62 -31.84 38.48
C PRO A 3 18.30 -31.70 39.25
N SER A 4 18.27 -32.04 40.55
CA SER A 4 17.06 -32.09 41.36
C SER A 4 16.83 -30.88 42.27
N ARG A 5 17.75 -29.91 42.29
CA ARG A 5 17.57 -28.64 43.02
C ARG A 5 16.78 -27.66 42.16
N GLY A 6 15.48 -27.95 42.04
CA GLY A 6 14.51 -27.07 41.42
C GLY A 6 14.55 -25.72 42.10
N ASP A 7 14.81 -24.69 41.31
CA ASP A 7 14.56 -23.31 41.70
C ASP A 7 13.09 -23.22 42.10
N ASP A 8 12.84 -23.15 43.41
CA ASP A 8 11.61 -22.63 43.97
C ASP A 8 11.47 -21.20 43.46
N ALA A 9 10.93 -21.08 42.25
CA ALA A 9 10.43 -19.84 41.70
C ALA A 9 9.36 -19.39 42.68
N THR A 10 9.78 -18.49 43.58
CA THR A 10 8.91 -17.78 44.50
C THR A 10 7.69 -17.36 43.70
N GLY A 11 6.55 -17.94 44.05
CA GLY A 11 5.26 -17.60 43.48
C GLY A 11 4.94 -16.18 43.90
N ILE A 12 5.50 -15.21 43.17
CA ILE A 12 5.12 -13.82 43.27
C ILE A 12 3.66 -13.80 42.85
N GLN A 13 2.79 -13.56 43.82
CA GLN A 13 1.35 -13.53 43.60
C GLN A 13 1.08 -12.33 42.70
N PRO A 14 0.15 -12.41 41.72
CA PRO A 14 -0.10 -11.31 40.78
C PRO A 14 -0.39 -9.95 41.46
N ASP A 15 -0.86 -9.97 42.71
CA ASP A 15 -1.13 -8.78 43.52
C ASP A 15 0.16 -8.08 44.01
N ASP A 16 1.27 -8.80 44.16
CA ASP A 16 2.56 -8.22 44.59
C ASP A 16 3.19 -7.34 43.49
N LEU A 17 2.80 -7.52 42.22
CA LEU A 17 3.23 -6.68 41.09
C LEU A 17 2.60 -5.26 41.11
N ASN A 18 1.57 -5.06 41.91
CA ASN A 18 0.97 -3.74 42.16
C ASN A 18 1.65 -2.98 43.31
N ASP A 19 2.60 -3.58 44.03
CA ASP A 19 3.41 -2.83 44.98
C ASP A 19 4.36 -1.89 44.22
N GLU A 20 3.99 -0.61 44.18
CA GLU A 20 4.76 0.47 43.56
C GLU A 20 6.21 0.55 44.07
N ARG A 21 6.51 -0.04 45.24
CA ARG A 21 7.88 -0.10 45.78
C ARG A 21 8.79 -1.09 45.07
N ILE A 22 8.25 -2.14 44.42
CA ILE A 22 9.05 -3.18 43.74
C ILE A 22 9.43 -2.76 42.31
N ARG A 23 8.60 -1.94 41.65
CA ARG A 23 8.84 -1.42 40.29
C ARG A 23 10.20 -0.72 40.10
N PRO A 24 10.67 0.19 40.97
CA PRO A 24 11.96 0.86 40.79
C PRO A 24 13.17 -0.06 40.94
N ALA A 25 13.08 -1.13 41.75
CA ALA A 25 14.17 -2.09 41.90
C ALA A 25 14.32 -3.01 40.66
N LEU A 26 13.20 -3.36 40.01
CA LEU A 26 13.19 -4.08 38.73
C LEU A 26 13.69 -3.22 37.55
N LEU A 27 13.49 -1.90 37.61
CA LEU A 27 13.93 -0.96 36.58
C LEU A 27 15.46 -0.82 36.46
N HIS A 28 16.24 -1.23 37.46
CA HIS A 28 17.70 -1.17 37.42
C HIS A 28 18.37 -2.31 36.63
N HIS A 29 17.64 -3.38 36.33
CA HIS A 29 18.16 -4.47 35.50
C HIS A 29 17.84 -4.20 34.03
N GLY A 30 18.86 -4.21 33.18
CA GLY A 30 18.68 -4.07 31.73
C GLY A 30 17.72 -5.13 31.22
N TRP A 31 16.65 -4.71 30.55
CA TRP A 31 15.73 -5.61 29.87
C TRP A 31 16.08 -5.69 28.39
N TYR A 32 16.03 -6.90 27.84
CA TYR A 32 16.21 -7.14 26.40
C TYR A 32 15.13 -8.07 25.88
N PRO A 33 14.65 -7.85 24.63
CA PRO A 33 13.63 -8.70 24.04
C PRO A 33 14.15 -10.13 23.89
N ARG A 34 13.27 -11.10 24.11
CA ARG A 34 13.58 -12.51 23.90
C ARG A 34 13.74 -12.76 22.40
N ILE A 35 14.86 -13.37 22.01
CA ILE A 35 15.08 -13.81 20.63
C ILE A 35 14.73 -15.28 20.55
N THR A 36 13.49 -15.58 20.18
CA THR A 36 13.02 -16.96 20.07
C THR A 36 13.48 -17.59 18.75
N PRO A 37 13.53 -18.93 18.62
CA PRO A 37 13.81 -19.59 17.34
C PRO A 37 12.92 -19.08 16.21
N TYR A 38 11.63 -18.87 16.51
CA TYR A 38 10.67 -18.25 15.60
C TYR A 38 11.14 -16.88 15.08
N ARG A 39 11.41 -15.94 16.00
CA ARG A 39 11.81 -14.56 15.66
C ARG A 39 13.17 -14.53 14.93
N ALA A 40 14.09 -15.41 15.33
CA ALA A 40 15.38 -15.56 14.66
C ALA A 40 15.22 -16.07 13.22
N ILE A 41 14.39 -17.08 12.99
CA ILE A 41 14.09 -17.58 11.63
C ILE A 41 13.41 -16.50 10.79
N PHE A 42 12.47 -15.74 11.35
CA PHE A 42 11.83 -14.64 10.66
C PHE A 42 12.86 -13.63 10.13
N VAL A 43 13.79 -13.20 10.99
CA VAL A 43 14.88 -12.29 10.61
C VAL A 43 15.80 -12.93 9.56
N LEU A 44 16.26 -14.16 9.80
CA LEU A 44 17.18 -14.85 8.90
C LEU A 44 16.58 -15.08 7.52
N VAL A 45 15.32 -15.50 7.44
CA VAL A 45 14.59 -15.71 6.18
C VAL A 45 14.43 -14.38 5.45
N THR A 46 14.07 -13.31 6.14
CA THR A 46 13.96 -11.97 5.54
C THR A 46 15.31 -11.51 4.95
N LEU A 47 16.40 -11.67 5.72
CA LEU A 47 17.76 -11.36 5.26
C LEU A 47 18.20 -12.20 4.05
N ALA A 48 17.95 -13.52 4.11
CA ALA A 48 18.32 -14.46 3.07
C ALA A 48 17.57 -14.19 1.76
N LEU A 49 16.25 -13.93 1.83
CA LEU A 49 15.43 -13.65 0.67
C LEU A 49 15.78 -12.31 0.03
N GLY A 50 15.95 -11.26 0.84
CA GLY A 50 16.41 -9.96 0.35
C GLY A 50 17.74 -10.07 -0.38
N THR A 51 18.72 -10.75 0.23
CA THR A 51 20.05 -10.95 -0.36
C THR A 51 20.00 -11.82 -1.62
N THR A 52 19.25 -12.92 -1.60
CA THR A 52 19.10 -13.81 -2.76
C THR A 52 18.47 -13.06 -3.93
N LYS A 53 17.43 -12.26 -3.67
CA LYS A 53 16.81 -11.41 -4.68
C LYS A 53 17.82 -10.43 -5.27
N ALA A 54 18.57 -9.71 -4.44
CA ALA A 54 19.57 -8.74 -4.90
C ALA A 54 20.62 -9.39 -5.81
N VAL A 55 21.15 -10.55 -5.42
CA VAL A 55 22.12 -11.31 -6.21
C VAL A 55 21.52 -11.77 -7.53
N LEU A 56 20.31 -12.33 -7.53
CA LEU A 56 19.64 -12.79 -8.75
C LEU A 56 19.35 -11.64 -9.73
N THR A 57 18.95 -10.48 -9.22
CA THR A 57 18.73 -9.30 -10.05
C THR A 57 20.04 -8.77 -10.63
N GLN A 58 21.13 -8.73 -9.85
CA GLN A 58 22.46 -8.35 -10.34
C GLN A 58 23.00 -9.29 -11.41
N GLN A 59 22.62 -10.58 -11.37
CA GLN A 59 22.93 -11.55 -12.42
C GLN A 59 22.09 -11.37 -13.70
N GLY A 60 21.22 -10.36 -13.76
CA GLY A 60 20.35 -10.10 -14.91
C GLY A 60 19.19 -11.09 -15.04
N ARG A 61 18.91 -11.91 -14.01
CA ARG A 61 17.76 -12.83 -14.03
C ARG A 61 16.52 -12.05 -13.62
N THR A 62 15.53 -11.94 -14.51
CA THR A 62 14.30 -11.17 -14.25
C THR A 62 13.17 -12.02 -13.65
N ILE A 63 13.02 -13.28 -14.09
CA ILE A 63 11.91 -14.15 -13.67
C ILE A 63 12.12 -14.70 -12.24
N ALA A 64 13.34 -15.12 -11.92
CA ALA A 64 13.68 -15.69 -10.62
C ALA A 64 13.41 -14.74 -9.42
N PRO A 65 13.84 -13.46 -9.41
CA PRO A 65 13.54 -12.56 -8.30
C PRO A 65 12.05 -12.21 -8.19
N ILE A 66 11.31 -12.14 -9.31
CA ILE A 66 9.86 -11.90 -9.31
C ILE A 66 9.14 -13.09 -8.68
N THR A 67 9.47 -14.31 -9.09
CA THR A 67 8.87 -15.53 -8.52
C THR A 67 9.20 -15.69 -7.04
N LEU A 68 10.43 -15.36 -6.64
CA LEU A 68 10.84 -15.32 -5.23
C LEU A 68 10.01 -14.28 -4.46
N GLU A 69 9.79 -13.08 -5.00
CA GLU A 69 8.90 -12.08 -4.39
C GLU A 69 7.49 -12.64 -4.17
N TRP A 70 6.88 -13.26 -5.19
CA TRP A 70 5.51 -13.77 -5.05
C TRP A 70 5.40 -14.88 -4.00
N ILE A 71 6.29 -15.88 -4.07
CA ILE A 71 6.27 -17.01 -3.14
C ILE A 71 6.58 -16.53 -1.72
N ALA A 72 7.63 -15.73 -1.56
CA ALA A 72 8.01 -15.21 -0.26
C ALA A 72 6.93 -14.30 0.32
N SER A 73 6.45 -13.33 -0.47
CA SER A 73 5.50 -12.34 0.01
C SER A 73 4.17 -12.96 0.40
N VAL A 74 3.65 -13.95 -0.34
CA VAL A 74 2.35 -14.52 -0.02
C VAL A 74 2.48 -15.66 0.98
N VAL A 75 3.29 -16.69 0.67
CA VAL A 75 3.32 -17.93 1.45
C VAL A 75 3.98 -17.70 2.80
N LEU A 76 5.16 -17.06 2.83
CA LEU A 76 5.87 -16.87 4.09
C LEU A 76 5.16 -15.85 4.98
N THR A 77 4.60 -14.78 4.42
CA THR A 77 3.80 -13.83 5.22
C THR A 77 2.61 -14.51 5.87
N LEU A 78 1.89 -15.38 5.16
CA LEU A 78 0.78 -16.13 5.76
C LEU A 78 1.25 -17.09 6.86
N ILE A 79 2.35 -17.80 6.64
CA ILE A 79 2.93 -18.71 7.65
C ILE A 79 3.36 -17.90 8.89
N PHE A 80 4.08 -16.80 8.72
CA PHE A 80 4.53 -15.96 9.81
C PHE A 80 3.37 -15.25 10.50
N PHE A 81 2.35 -14.82 9.76
CA PHE A 81 1.14 -14.24 10.33
C PHE A 81 0.42 -15.26 11.23
N ALA A 82 0.23 -16.50 10.75
CA ALA A 82 -0.34 -17.57 11.54
C ALA A 82 0.56 -17.96 12.74
N ALA A 83 1.88 -17.97 12.58
CA ALA A 83 2.81 -18.26 13.67
C ALA A 83 2.84 -17.15 14.74
N THR A 84 2.58 -15.90 14.35
CA THR A 84 2.55 -14.75 15.26
C THR A 84 1.42 -14.87 16.30
N SER A 85 0.31 -15.54 15.98
CA SER A 85 -0.73 -15.77 17.01
C SER A 85 -0.22 -16.63 18.15
N TYR A 86 0.63 -17.62 17.86
CA TYR A 86 1.24 -18.49 18.88
C TYR A 86 2.36 -17.80 19.65
N ASP A 87 3.09 -16.87 19.05
CA ASP A 87 4.12 -16.07 19.73
C ASP A 87 3.51 -15.10 20.76
N ASN A 88 2.29 -14.64 20.51
CA ASN A 88 1.56 -13.73 21.42
C ASN A 88 0.80 -14.47 22.54
N GLU A 89 0.59 -15.78 22.42
CA GLU A 89 -0.12 -16.55 23.43
C GLU A 89 0.77 -16.83 24.65
N PHE A 90 0.23 -16.64 25.85
CA PHE A 90 0.96 -16.92 27.10
C PHE A 90 1.33 -18.40 27.24
N ASN A 91 0.58 -19.30 26.59
CA ASN A 91 0.76 -20.75 26.66
C ASN A 91 0.64 -21.38 25.26
N PRO A 92 1.69 -21.32 24.41
CA PRO A 92 1.66 -22.02 23.13
C PRO A 92 1.51 -23.54 23.37
N PRO A 93 0.95 -24.29 22.40
CA PRO A 93 0.81 -25.74 22.51
C PRO A 93 2.12 -26.41 22.93
N ARG A 94 2.07 -27.36 23.88
CA ARG A 94 3.27 -27.96 24.51
C ARG A 94 4.31 -28.44 23.49
N TYR A 95 3.88 -29.02 22.37
CA TYR A 95 4.75 -29.54 21.32
C TYR A 95 5.50 -28.45 20.53
N CYS A 96 4.98 -27.21 20.49
CA CYS A 96 5.62 -26.04 19.86
C CYS A 96 6.26 -25.08 20.86
N SER A 97 6.13 -25.33 22.17
CA SER A 97 6.64 -24.42 23.20
C SER A 97 8.14 -24.13 23.07
N TRP A 98 8.95 -25.09 22.64
CA TRP A 98 10.38 -24.90 22.41
C TRP A 98 10.67 -23.87 21.31
N PHE A 99 9.75 -23.66 20.36
CA PHE A 99 9.95 -22.76 19.22
C PHE A 99 9.66 -21.29 19.57
N PHE A 100 8.73 -21.08 20.50
CA PHE A 100 8.25 -19.76 20.91
C PHE A 100 8.75 -19.31 22.29
N ASN A 101 9.05 -20.23 23.21
CA ASN A 101 9.48 -19.85 24.56
C ASN A 101 11.00 -19.88 24.77
N PHE A 102 11.73 -20.65 23.97
CA PHE A 102 13.17 -20.78 24.10
C PHE A 102 13.89 -19.48 23.74
N ASP A 103 14.82 -19.01 24.58
CA ASP A 103 15.60 -17.81 24.31
C ASP A 103 16.93 -18.20 23.64
N CYS A 104 17.07 -17.93 22.34
CA CYS A 104 18.29 -18.20 21.58
C CYS A 104 19.52 -17.48 22.14
N MET A 105 19.34 -16.40 22.92
CA MET A 105 20.44 -15.73 23.59
C MET A 105 21.14 -16.63 24.61
N ASP A 106 20.46 -17.62 25.19
CA ASP A 106 21.08 -18.58 26.11
C ASP A 106 22.15 -19.43 25.40
N ILE A 107 21.90 -19.83 24.15
CA ILE A 107 22.89 -20.54 23.32
C ILE A 107 24.07 -19.63 23.03
N LEU A 108 23.81 -18.38 22.63
CA LEU A 108 24.88 -17.41 22.33
C LEU A 108 25.76 -17.17 23.56
N TRP A 109 25.16 -16.99 24.74
CA TRP A 109 25.91 -16.81 25.99
C TRP A 109 26.65 -18.07 26.40
N TYR A 110 26.11 -19.26 26.15
CA TYR A 110 26.84 -20.51 26.36
C TYR A 110 28.09 -20.57 25.49
N LEU A 111 28.00 -20.19 24.20
CA LEU A 111 29.15 -20.12 23.30
C LEU A 111 30.16 -19.05 23.71
N LEU A 112 29.69 -17.86 24.12
CA LEU A 112 30.55 -16.78 24.61
C LEU A 112 31.21 -17.13 25.95
N ALA A 113 30.57 -17.94 26.79
CA ALA A 113 31.15 -18.45 28.02
C ALA A 113 32.32 -19.41 27.74
N LEU A 114 32.30 -20.16 26.62
CA LEU A 114 33.47 -20.93 26.18
C LEU A 114 34.67 -20.02 25.86
N LEU A 115 34.40 -18.76 25.50
CA LEU A 115 35.41 -17.72 25.28
C LEU A 115 35.69 -16.88 26.55
N SER A 116 35.29 -17.37 27.73
CA SER A 116 35.43 -16.69 29.03
C SER A 116 34.73 -15.33 29.16
N ILE A 117 33.75 -15.03 28.30
CA ILE A 117 32.94 -13.82 28.41
C ILE A 117 31.75 -14.12 29.34
N ARG A 118 31.69 -13.41 30.48
CA ARG A 118 30.63 -13.59 31.48
C ARG A 118 29.30 -13.02 30.96
N ARG A 119 28.22 -13.80 31.11
CA ARG A 119 26.85 -13.36 30.79
C ARG A 119 26.45 -12.16 31.68
N PRO A 120 25.99 -11.04 31.11
CA PRO A 120 25.45 -9.92 31.86
C PRO A 120 24.13 -10.31 32.55
N SER A 121 23.83 -9.69 33.69
CA SER A 121 22.53 -9.85 34.33
C SER A 121 21.49 -9.06 33.55
N TYR A 122 20.59 -9.75 32.85
CA TYR A 122 19.46 -9.15 32.17
C TYR A 122 18.20 -10.01 32.31
N SER A 123 17.04 -9.38 32.13
CA SER A 123 15.74 -10.06 32.12
C SER A 123 15.19 -10.07 30.69
N SER A 124 14.69 -11.22 30.24
CA SER A 124 13.94 -11.40 28.98
C SER A 124 12.49 -11.80 29.22
N LYS A 125 11.95 -11.50 30.42
CA LYS A 125 10.53 -11.68 30.71
C LYS A 125 9.74 -10.56 30.03
N GLU A 126 8.88 -10.92 29.10
CA GLU A 126 7.97 -10.00 28.41
C GLU A 126 6.75 -9.73 29.31
N LEU A 127 6.24 -8.50 29.28
CA LEU A 127 5.00 -8.18 29.99
C LEU A 127 3.82 -8.65 29.13
N PRO A 128 2.75 -9.19 29.73
CA PRO A 128 1.56 -9.54 28.99
C PRO A 128 1.02 -8.29 28.29
N VAL A 129 0.77 -8.38 26.99
CA VAL A 129 0.14 -7.30 26.24
C VAL A 129 -1.24 -7.08 26.83
N GLN A 130 -1.47 -5.89 27.38
CA GLN A 130 -2.79 -5.51 27.83
C GLN A 130 -3.71 -5.45 26.60
N SER A 131 -4.66 -6.38 26.54
CA SER A 131 -5.60 -6.51 25.43
C SER A 131 -6.64 -5.39 25.51
N ASP A 132 -6.23 -4.16 25.23
CA ASP A 132 -7.17 -3.08 24.99
C ASP A 132 -7.93 -3.36 23.68
N THR A 133 -9.23 -3.00 23.63
CA THR A 133 -10.14 -3.25 22.51
C THR A 133 -9.61 -2.74 21.17
N HIS A 134 -8.69 -1.76 21.21
CA HIS A 134 -8.04 -1.21 20.04
C HIS A 134 -6.52 -1.11 20.22
N PRO A 135 -5.74 -1.53 19.22
CA PRO A 135 -4.30 -1.36 19.25
C PRO A 135 -3.93 0.14 19.34
N PRO A 136 -3.09 0.56 20.32
CA PRO A 136 -2.74 1.96 20.46
C PRO A 136 -1.98 2.47 19.23
N ILE A 137 -2.21 3.73 18.86
CA ILE A 137 -1.44 4.41 17.81
C ILE A 137 -0.15 4.93 18.44
N THR A 138 0.89 4.10 18.39
CA THR A 138 2.23 4.42 18.91
C THR A 138 3.07 5.16 17.87
N LEU A 139 4.07 5.93 18.31
CA LEU A 139 5.00 6.62 17.41
C LEU A 139 5.78 5.61 16.56
N TYR A 140 6.16 4.47 17.14
CA TYR A 140 6.79 3.37 16.41
C TYR A 140 5.94 2.91 15.21
N ARG A 141 4.65 2.65 15.41
CA ARG A 141 3.74 2.19 14.34
C ARG A 141 3.55 3.24 13.24
N LEU A 142 3.56 4.53 13.61
CA LEU A 142 3.53 5.63 12.63
C LEU A 142 4.82 5.69 11.81
N VAL A 143 5.99 5.60 12.46
CA VAL A 143 7.29 5.58 11.79
C VAL A 143 7.36 4.39 10.84
N LEU A 144 6.98 3.20 11.31
CA LEU A 144 6.93 1.99 10.49
C LEU A 144 6.03 2.17 9.24
N SER A 145 4.81 2.69 9.43
CA SER A 145 3.87 2.90 8.32
C SER A 145 4.38 3.95 7.32
N LEU A 146 4.91 5.08 7.79
CA LEU A 146 5.47 6.13 6.94
C LEU A 146 6.71 5.64 6.17
N THR A 147 7.51 4.80 6.82
CA THR A 147 8.68 4.18 6.24
C THR A 147 8.28 3.26 5.08
N VAL A 148 7.33 2.34 5.29
CA VAL A 148 6.81 1.45 4.25
C VAL A 148 6.22 2.25 3.08
N ALA A 149 5.40 3.27 3.38
CA ALA A 149 4.79 4.10 2.35
C ALA A 149 5.81 4.89 1.52
N SER A 150 6.77 5.55 2.18
CA SER A 150 7.78 6.36 1.49
C SER A 150 8.68 5.52 0.60
N PHE A 151 9.04 4.30 1.01
CA PHE A 151 9.85 3.41 0.19
C PHE A 151 9.09 2.74 -0.94
N GLY A 152 7.82 2.36 -0.71
CA GLY A 152 6.97 1.91 -1.80
C GLY A 152 6.86 2.96 -2.91
N LEU A 153 6.69 4.23 -2.52
CA LEU A 153 6.65 5.34 -3.46
C LEU A 153 8.00 5.56 -4.16
N PHE A 154 9.11 5.61 -3.41
CA PHE A 154 10.44 5.86 -3.98
C PHE A 154 10.86 4.72 -4.94
N LYS A 155 10.54 3.47 -4.60
CA LYS A 155 10.71 2.31 -5.47
C LYS A 155 9.90 2.48 -6.76
N ALA A 156 8.62 2.85 -6.65
CA ALA A 156 7.77 3.04 -7.82
C ALA A 156 8.34 4.12 -8.74
N VAL A 157 8.75 5.27 -8.20
CA VAL A 157 9.39 6.35 -8.96
C VAL A 157 10.64 5.85 -9.68
N LEU A 158 11.56 5.19 -8.97
CA LEU A 158 12.78 4.65 -9.59
C LEU A 158 12.49 3.60 -10.66
N GLY A 159 11.51 2.72 -10.42
CA GLY A 159 11.08 1.71 -11.38
C GLY A 159 10.52 2.34 -12.66
N TYR A 160 9.63 3.33 -12.54
CA TYR A 160 9.05 4.04 -13.68
C TYR A 160 10.06 4.91 -14.43
N SER A 161 11.08 5.44 -13.76
CA SER A 161 12.18 6.17 -14.40
C SER A 161 13.21 5.27 -15.11
N GLY A 162 13.00 3.96 -15.19
CA GLY A 162 13.93 3.02 -15.81
C GLY A 162 15.19 2.72 -14.98
N ASN A 163 15.26 3.22 -13.73
CA ASN A 163 16.39 3.03 -12.83
C ASN A 163 16.26 1.71 -12.03
N SER A 164 16.12 0.60 -12.74
CA SER A 164 15.87 -0.74 -12.16
C SER A 164 16.95 -1.17 -11.16
N THR A 165 18.22 -0.85 -11.42
CA THR A 165 19.34 -1.13 -10.51
C THR A 165 19.20 -0.35 -9.20
N ALA A 166 18.86 0.94 -9.26
CA ALA A 166 18.65 1.75 -8.06
C ALA A 166 17.43 1.27 -7.25
N ALA A 167 16.34 0.91 -7.92
CA ALA A 167 15.16 0.32 -7.29
C ALA A 167 15.50 -1.01 -6.59
N THR A 168 16.36 -1.83 -7.19
CA THR A 168 16.83 -3.09 -6.61
C THR A 168 17.72 -2.87 -5.38
N TRP A 169 18.63 -1.90 -5.43
CA TRP A 169 19.46 -1.54 -4.28
C TRP A 169 18.62 -0.97 -3.13
N LEU A 170 17.60 -0.18 -3.46
CA LEU A 170 16.63 0.31 -2.49
C LEU A 170 15.91 -0.86 -1.83
N ASP A 171 15.34 -1.78 -2.62
CA ASP A 171 14.70 -2.99 -2.11
C ASP A 171 15.63 -3.76 -1.18
N TRP A 172 16.89 -3.97 -1.57
CA TRP A 172 17.81 -4.72 -0.73
C TRP A 172 18.17 -3.98 0.56
N CYS A 173 18.78 -2.79 0.46
CA CYS A 173 19.27 -2.07 1.62
C CYS A 173 18.14 -1.75 2.59
N ILE A 174 17.02 -1.27 2.06
CA ILE A 174 15.94 -0.74 2.87
C ILE A 174 15.00 -1.85 3.31
N ALA A 175 14.48 -2.66 2.39
CA ALA A 175 13.52 -3.70 2.77
C ALA A 175 14.19 -4.80 3.61
N THR A 176 15.52 -4.96 3.53
CA THR A 176 16.22 -5.99 4.30
C THR A 176 16.79 -5.43 5.60
N ILE A 177 17.67 -4.41 5.54
CA ILE A 177 18.37 -3.91 6.73
C ILE A 177 17.43 -3.08 7.60
N LEU A 178 16.70 -2.13 7.01
CA LEU A 178 15.83 -1.25 7.77
C LEU A 178 14.60 -2.00 8.31
N THR A 179 13.97 -2.89 7.53
CA THR A 179 12.86 -3.72 8.05
C THR A 179 13.33 -4.63 9.18
N THR A 180 14.52 -5.24 9.08
CA THR A 180 15.08 -6.06 10.17
C THR A 180 15.34 -5.20 11.42
N SER A 181 15.90 -4.00 11.22
CA SER A 181 16.18 -3.06 12.32
C SER A 181 14.90 -2.58 13.00
N LEU A 182 13.86 -2.28 12.20
CA LEU A 182 12.54 -1.91 12.71
C LEU A 182 11.87 -3.07 13.41
N TYR A 183 11.94 -4.28 12.85
CA TYR A 183 11.42 -5.48 13.49
C TYR A 183 12.06 -5.72 14.86
N ILE A 184 13.39 -5.69 14.95
CA ILE A 184 14.12 -5.81 16.22
C ILE A 184 13.71 -4.70 17.19
N SER A 185 13.57 -3.47 16.68
CA SER A 185 13.08 -2.34 17.49
C SER A 185 11.66 -2.59 17.99
N GLY A 186 10.77 -3.14 17.15
CA GLY A 186 9.40 -3.51 17.49
C GLY A 186 9.30 -4.57 18.58
N LEU A 187 10.30 -5.45 18.73
CA LEU A 187 10.35 -6.40 19.85
C LEU A 187 10.45 -5.68 21.21
N TYR A 188 10.91 -4.43 21.26
CA TYR A 188 10.91 -3.63 22.49
C TYR A 188 9.52 -3.10 22.87
N GLU A 189 8.50 -3.27 22.02
CA GLU A 189 7.11 -2.87 22.34
C GLU A 189 6.55 -3.68 23.52
N PHE A 190 6.98 -4.92 23.71
CA PHE A 190 6.52 -5.82 24.79
C PHE A 190 7.07 -5.47 26.17
N ASN A 191 8.12 -4.65 26.24
CA ASN A 191 8.60 -4.08 27.49
C ASN A 191 9.47 -2.85 27.15
N ALA A 192 8.82 -1.71 27.00
CA ALA A 192 9.54 -0.46 26.90
C ALA A 192 10.04 -0.05 28.29
N SER A 193 11.10 -0.71 28.75
CA SER A 193 11.97 -0.15 29.76
C SER A 193 12.25 1.33 29.41
N ASN A 194 12.40 2.19 30.43
CA ASN A 194 12.38 3.67 30.33
C ASN A 194 13.15 4.30 29.14
N VAL A 195 14.11 3.58 28.53
CA VAL A 195 14.90 4.01 27.38
C VAL A 195 14.05 4.40 26.16
N PHE A 196 12.94 3.68 25.87
CA PHE A 196 12.10 3.96 24.69
C PHE A 196 10.61 4.17 24.99
N ALA A 197 10.26 4.43 26.25
CA ALA A 197 8.87 4.68 26.64
C ALA A 197 8.15 5.76 25.79
N PRO A 198 8.79 6.87 25.36
CA PRO A 198 8.14 7.86 24.49
C PRO A 198 7.76 7.33 23.10
N LEU A 199 8.44 6.29 22.61
CA LEU A 199 8.20 5.71 21.29
C LEU A 199 7.01 4.74 21.31
N PHE A 200 6.87 3.97 22.39
CA PHE A 200 5.93 2.84 22.49
C PHE A 200 4.71 3.11 23.38
N PHE A 201 4.84 3.82 24.50
CA PHE A 201 3.75 3.93 25.49
C PHE A 201 2.93 5.20 25.41
N THR A 202 3.50 6.30 24.91
CA THR A 202 2.75 7.56 24.82
C THR A 202 1.72 7.43 23.70
N SER A 203 0.46 7.12 24.02
CA SER A 203 -0.63 7.22 23.04
C SER A 203 -0.64 8.63 22.49
N ARG A 204 -0.47 8.74 21.17
CA ARG A 204 -0.44 10.02 20.47
C ARG A 204 -1.76 10.33 19.80
N GLU A 205 -2.87 9.66 20.13
CA GLU A 205 -4.17 9.85 19.45
C GLU A 205 -4.57 11.32 19.26
N ASN A 206 -4.40 12.15 20.29
CA ASN A 206 -4.70 13.60 20.22
C ASN A 206 -3.72 14.38 19.32
N TYR A 207 -2.44 13.97 19.29
CA TYR A 207 -1.44 14.57 18.40
C TYR A 207 -1.59 14.09 16.97
N VAL A 208 -1.89 12.80 16.78
CA VAL A 208 -2.12 12.12 15.52
C VAL A 208 -3.35 12.67 14.84
N THR A 209 -4.46 12.91 15.54
CA THR A 209 -5.63 13.54 14.91
C THR A 209 -5.33 14.94 14.36
N TRP A 210 -4.56 15.75 15.10
CA TRP A 210 -4.20 17.10 14.68
C TRP A 210 -3.11 17.13 13.59
N VAL A 211 -2.06 16.34 13.77
CA VAL A 211 -0.96 16.21 12.82
C VAL A 211 -1.39 15.45 11.58
N ASN A 212 -2.20 14.39 11.69
CA ASN A 212 -2.76 13.71 10.52
C ASN A 212 -3.66 14.64 9.75
N ALA A 213 -4.47 15.50 10.36
CA ALA A 213 -5.27 16.45 9.58
C ALA A 213 -4.36 17.37 8.73
N LYS A 214 -3.26 17.86 9.29
CA LYS A 214 -2.31 18.75 8.59
C LYS A 214 -1.40 18.02 7.60
N ILE A 215 -0.90 16.84 7.96
CA ILE A 215 -0.07 15.99 7.10
C ILE A 215 -0.92 15.41 5.98
N LEU A 216 -2.13 14.92 6.26
CA LEU A 216 -3.09 14.49 5.25
C LEU A 216 -3.42 15.65 4.31
N LEU A 217 -3.64 16.86 4.84
CA LEU A 217 -3.81 18.04 4.00
C LEU A 217 -2.58 18.30 3.12
N LEU A 218 -1.37 18.24 3.69
CA LEU A 218 -0.14 18.44 2.93
C LEU A 218 0.08 17.35 1.87
N ILE A 219 -0.21 16.08 2.20
CA ILE A 219 -0.15 14.95 1.28
C ILE A 219 -1.20 15.11 0.19
N CYS A 220 -2.45 15.44 0.52
CA CYS A 220 -3.50 15.71 -0.46
C CYS A 220 -3.11 16.88 -1.38
N ILE A 221 -2.55 17.97 -0.83
CA ILE A 221 -2.05 19.09 -1.62
C ILE A 221 -0.91 18.63 -2.53
N SER A 222 0.07 17.89 -2.01
CA SER A 222 1.23 17.41 -2.77
C SER A 222 0.82 16.43 -3.86
N VAL A 223 -0.04 15.45 -3.56
CA VAL A 223 -0.54 14.46 -4.50
C VAL A 223 -1.38 15.15 -5.57
N SER A 224 -2.29 16.04 -5.20
CA SER A 224 -3.07 16.81 -6.18
C SER A 224 -2.16 17.70 -7.04
N ALA A 225 -1.18 18.38 -6.46
CA ALA A 225 -0.25 19.23 -7.22
C ALA A 225 0.65 18.42 -8.17
N SER A 226 1.20 17.29 -7.71
CA SER A 226 1.97 16.36 -8.53
C SER A 226 1.11 15.78 -9.65
N TRP A 227 -0.13 15.41 -9.36
CA TRP A 227 -1.08 14.91 -10.36
C TRP A 227 -1.42 15.97 -11.41
N ILE A 228 -1.71 17.20 -10.98
CA ILE A 228 -1.91 18.37 -11.86
C ILE A 228 -0.68 18.54 -12.78
N GLY A 229 0.54 18.48 -12.23
CA GLY A 229 1.77 18.59 -13.00
C GLY A 229 1.94 17.48 -14.05
N ILE A 230 1.66 16.23 -13.69
CA ILE A 230 1.68 15.08 -14.62
C ILE A 230 0.63 15.27 -15.72
N CYS A 231 -0.60 15.67 -15.37
CA CYS A 231 -1.66 15.94 -16.33
C CYS A 231 -1.26 17.05 -17.31
N ILE A 232 -0.67 18.15 -16.83
CA ILE A 232 -0.18 19.24 -17.67
C ILE A 232 0.94 18.76 -18.58
N SER A 233 1.93 18.03 -18.04
CA SER A 233 3.05 17.50 -18.83
C SER A 233 2.58 16.52 -19.91
N ALA A 234 1.62 15.65 -19.60
CA ALA A 234 1.00 14.75 -20.54
C ALA A 234 0.23 15.52 -21.64
N LEU A 235 -0.54 16.55 -21.26
CA LEU A 235 -1.22 17.43 -22.22
C LEU A 235 -0.23 18.13 -23.14
N VAL A 236 0.84 18.73 -22.60
CA VAL A 236 1.86 19.40 -23.41
C VAL A 236 2.52 18.43 -24.38
N SER A 237 2.89 17.23 -23.92
CA SER A 237 3.51 16.20 -24.76
C SER A 237 2.58 15.69 -25.87
N LEU A 238 1.28 15.59 -25.57
CA LEU A 238 0.24 15.14 -26.51
C LEU A 238 -0.03 16.17 -27.62
N TRP A 239 -0.07 17.45 -27.25
CA TRP A 239 -0.45 18.56 -28.13
C TRP A 239 0.73 19.19 -28.87
N PHE A 240 1.94 19.12 -28.31
CA PHE A 240 3.15 19.70 -28.89
C PHE A 240 4.28 18.66 -29.06
N PRO A 241 4.06 17.56 -29.82
CA PRO A 241 5.11 16.58 -30.08
C PRO A 241 6.32 17.21 -30.79
N SER A 242 6.10 18.26 -31.59
CA SER A 242 7.13 19.02 -32.30
C SER A 242 8.11 19.78 -31.42
N LEU A 243 7.86 19.92 -30.11
CA LEU A 243 8.82 20.50 -29.18
C LEU A 243 9.85 19.47 -28.67
N LEU A 244 9.56 18.16 -28.81
CA LEU A 244 10.41 17.07 -28.30
C LEU A 244 11.13 16.32 -29.41
N ASP A 245 10.52 16.21 -30.59
CA ASP A 245 11.14 15.52 -31.72
C ASP A 245 11.98 16.47 -32.57
N SER A 246 13.25 16.10 -32.76
CA SER A 246 14.13 16.71 -33.75
C SER A 246 13.50 16.53 -35.14
N PRO A 247 13.54 17.56 -36.03
CA PRO A 247 12.91 17.50 -37.33
C PRO A 247 13.51 16.35 -38.14
N SER A 248 12.80 15.22 -38.15
CA SER A 248 13.07 14.07 -39.00
C SER A 248 12.21 14.21 -40.25
N ASP A 249 12.76 13.79 -41.38
CA ASP A 249 12.12 13.93 -42.69
C ASP A 249 10.71 13.34 -42.66
N PRO A 250 9.71 14.03 -43.27
CA PRO A 250 8.33 13.59 -43.22
C PRO A 250 8.18 12.19 -43.86
N PRO A 251 7.48 11.26 -43.19
CA PRO A 251 7.25 9.93 -43.76
C PRO A 251 6.40 10.06 -45.03
N GLU A 252 6.89 9.52 -46.14
CA GLU A 252 6.33 9.73 -47.49
C GLU A 252 5.00 9.00 -47.77
N ASN A 253 4.33 8.45 -46.74
CA ASN A 253 2.99 7.86 -46.83
C ASN A 253 2.40 7.72 -45.41
N SER A 254 1.79 8.78 -44.86
CA SER A 254 0.94 8.63 -43.67
C SER A 254 -0.41 8.08 -44.10
N ASP A 255 -0.81 6.95 -43.51
CA ASP A 255 -2.07 6.29 -43.78
C ASP A 255 -3.23 7.20 -43.32
N ILE A 256 -4.28 7.37 -44.13
CA ILE A 256 -5.46 8.23 -43.80
C ILE A 256 -6.07 7.85 -42.44
N PHE A 257 -5.91 6.59 -42.02
CA PHE A 257 -6.31 6.12 -40.71
C PHE A 257 -5.53 6.77 -39.57
N GLU A 258 -4.22 7.01 -39.69
CA GLU A 258 -3.43 7.69 -38.66
C GLU A 258 -3.84 9.16 -38.52
N ASP A 259 -4.17 9.82 -39.64
CA ASP A 259 -4.58 11.22 -39.67
C ASP A 259 -5.94 11.47 -38.98
N ILE A 260 -6.83 10.48 -38.95
CA ILE A 260 -8.14 10.58 -38.28
C ILE A 260 -8.10 9.99 -36.86
N PHE A 261 -7.41 8.87 -36.68
CA PHE A 261 -7.37 8.15 -35.42
C PHE A 261 -6.47 8.84 -34.39
N GLY A 262 -5.36 9.44 -34.83
CA GLY A 262 -4.45 10.20 -33.99
C GLY A 262 -5.14 11.35 -33.24
N PRO A 263 -5.78 12.31 -33.94
CA PRO A 263 -6.52 13.40 -33.31
C PRO A 263 -7.66 12.92 -32.40
N SER A 264 -8.36 11.85 -32.79
CA SER A 264 -9.45 11.28 -32.01
C SER A 264 -8.96 10.72 -30.66
N ILE A 265 -7.86 9.96 -30.67
CA ILE A 265 -7.18 9.48 -29.45
C ILE A 265 -6.68 10.65 -28.61
N LYS A 266 -6.10 11.69 -29.23
CA LYS A 266 -5.63 12.89 -28.50
C LYS A 266 -6.78 13.65 -27.84
N ILE A 267 -7.91 13.81 -28.51
CA ILE A 267 -9.11 14.43 -27.93
C ILE A 267 -9.65 13.58 -26.78
N LEU A 268 -9.69 12.26 -26.95
CA LEU A 268 -10.11 11.32 -25.92
C LEU A 268 -9.21 11.40 -24.66
N LEU A 269 -7.90 11.28 -24.84
CA LEU A 269 -6.92 11.39 -23.75
C LEU A 269 -6.95 12.77 -23.10
N SER A 270 -7.04 13.85 -23.87
CA SER A 270 -7.10 15.20 -23.31
C SER A 270 -8.38 15.44 -22.50
N SER A 271 -9.54 14.93 -22.94
CA SER A 271 -10.78 15.00 -22.17
C SER A 271 -10.67 14.24 -20.84
N HIS A 272 -10.05 13.05 -20.84
CA HIS A 272 -9.85 12.27 -19.62
C HIS A 272 -8.87 12.96 -18.66
N ILE A 273 -7.79 13.54 -19.18
CA ILE A 273 -6.81 14.29 -18.38
C ILE A 273 -7.46 15.55 -17.78
N LEU A 274 -8.30 16.27 -18.53
CA LEU A 274 -9.03 17.45 -18.03
C LEU A 274 -10.05 17.08 -16.93
N LEU A 275 -10.74 15.94 -17.08
CA LEU A 275 -11.64 15.44 -16.04
C LEU A 275 -10.87 15.12 -14.75
N GLN A 276 -9.73 14.42 -14.86
CA GLN A 276 -8.88 14.10 -13.73
C GLN A 276 -8.31 15.37 -13.07
N LEU A 277 -7.95 16.38 -13.85
CA LEU A 277 -7.51 17.68 -13.36
C LEU A 277 -8.62 18.37 -12.56
N GLY A 278 -9.85 18.38 -13.08
CA GLY A 278 -11.02 18.94 -12.38
C GLY A 278 -11.31 18.24 -11.05
N LEU A 279 -11.21 16.90 -11.03
CA LEU A 279 -11.39 16.10 -9.81
C LEU A 279 -10.29 16.39 -8.77
N ALA A 280 -9.03 16.51 -9.20
CA ALA A 280 -7.92 16.84 -8.31
C ALA A 280 -8.07 18.24 -7.68
N VAL A 281 -8.51 19.24 -8.47
CA VAL A 281 -8.79 20.59 -7.99
C VAL A 281 -10.00 20.61 -7.05
N ALA A 282 -11.07 19.89 -7.36
CA ALA A 282 -12.23 19.78 -6.48
C ALA A 282 -11.89 19.12 -5.14
N ALA A 283 -11.09 18.04 -5.17
CA ALA A 283 -10.59 17.37 -3.97
C ALA A 283 -9.68 18.29 -3.14
N LEU A 284 -8.86 19.11 -3.79
CA LEU A 284 -8.01 20.12 -3.13
C LEU A 284 -8.86 21.17 -2.41
N ILE A 285 -9.86 21.75 -3.10
CA ILE A 285 -10.77 22.75 -2.53
C ILE A 285 -11.54 22.15 -1.34
N TRP A 286 -12.08 20.95 -1.50
CA TRP A 286 -12.80 20.24 -0.44
C TRP A 286 -11.91 19.95 0.78
N SER A 287 -10.66 19.54 0.55
CA SER A 287 -9.71 19.27 1.64
C SER A 287 -9.36 20.55 2.40
N VAL A 288 -9.19 21.67 1.71
CA VAL A 288 -8.93 22.98 2.33
C VAL A 288 -10.13 23.46 3.16
N ASP A 289 -11.36 23.34 2.63
CA ASP A 289 -12.60 23.75 3.29
C ASP A 289 -12.88 22.95 4.58
N LYS A 290 -12.66 21.62 4.55
CA LYS A 290 -12.93 20.76 5.72
C LYS A 290 -11.89 20.82 6.80
N ILE A 291 -10.63 21.10 6.45
CA ILE A 291 -9.51 20.99 7.40
C ILE A 291 -9.16 22.35 8.02
N LEU A 292 -9.36 23.47 7.30
CA LEU A 292 -9.23 24.79 7.90
C LEU A 292 -10.60 25.27 8.40
N PRO A 293 -10.83 25.40 9.72
CA PRO A 293 -12.10 25.89 10.25
C PRO A 293 -12.41 27.35 9.82
N ARG A 294 -11.40 28.07 9.33
CA ARG A 294 -11.48 29.36 8.64
C ARG A 294 -10.35 29.47 7.60
N PRO A 295 -10.52 29.02 6.36
CA PRO A 295 -9.50 29.22 5.34
C PRO A 295 -9.34 30.74 5.13
N PRO A 296 -8.10 31.27 5.07
CA PRO A 296 -7.92 32.69 4.80
C PRO A 296 -8.53 32.99 3.43
N GLU A 297 -9.46 33.96 3.35
CA GLU A 297 -10.16 34.33 2.11
C GLU A 297 -9.19 34.55 0.93
N LYS A 298 -7.99 35.08 1.24
CA LYS A 298 -6.90 35.28 0.30
C LYS A 298 -6.44 33.99 -0.39
N LEU A 299 -6.43 32.84 0.29
CA LEU A 299 -6.02 31.55 -0.27
C LEU A 299 -7.07 30.98 -1.22
N LEU A 300 -8.35 31.02 -0.84
CA LEU A 300 -9.46 30.63 -1.72
C LEU A 300 -9.50 31.50 -2.97
N LEU A 301 -9.26 32.81 -2.81
CA LEU A 301 -9.21 33.75 -3.93
C LEU A 301 -7.97 33.54 -4.83
N LEU A 302 -6.85 33.11 -4.27
CA LEU A 302 -5.63 32.71 -5.01
C LEU A 302 -5.87 31.45 -5.83
N ILE A 303 -6.48 30.42 -5.24
CA ILE A 303 -6.87 29.18 -5.94
C ILE A 303 -7.88 29.51 -7.04
N ALA A 304 -8.92 30.30 -6.72
CA ALA A 304 -9.91 30.71 -7.71
C ALA A 304 -9.30 31.52 -8.87
N ARG A 305 -8.33 32.42 -8.60
CA ARG A 305 -7.60 33.15 -9.65
C ARG A 305 -6.69 32.27 -10.48
N ALA A 306 -6.01 31.31 -9.88
CA ALA A 306 -5.16 30.36 -10.59
C ALA A 306 -5.97 29.41 -11.49
N VAL A 307 -7.19 29.08 -11.05
CA VAL A 307 -8.09 28.17 -11.75
C VAL A 307 -8.95 28.87 -12.82
N LYS A 308 -9.31 30.15 -12.62
CA LYS A 308 -10.13 30.95 -13.54
C LYS A 308 -9.66 30.94 -15.02
N PRO A 309 -8.36 31.06 -15.37
CA PRO A 309 -7.93 31.02 -16.77
C PRO A 309 -8.03 29.64 -17.41
N ILE A 310 -8.19 28.57 -16.63
CA ILE A 310 -8.25 27.19 -17.11
C ILE A 310 -9.67 26.84 -17.60
N PHE A 311 -10.69 27.52 -17.08
CA PHE A 311 -12.09 27.21 -17.36
C PHE A 311 -12.77 28.30 -18.19
N PRO A 312 -13.58 27.93 -19.20
CA PRO A 312 -14.38 28.89 -19.96
C PRO A 312 -15.39 29.61 -19.04
N PRO A 313 -15.81 30.84 -19.39
CA PRO A 313 -16.66 31.69 -18.54
C PRO A 313 -17.99 31.06 -18.10
N ASN A 314 -18.49 30.07 -18.86
CA ASN A 314 -19.65 29.25 -18.49
C ASN A 314 -19.23 27.87 -17.96
N LEU A 315 -18.59 27.82 -16.79
CA LEU A 315 -18.11 26.58 -16.16
C LEU A 315 -19.23 25.52 -16.02
N SER A 316 -20.45 25.93 -15.67
CA SER A 316 -21.59 25.01 -15.51
C SER A 316 -22.02 24.36 -16.83
N GLU A 317 -21.98 25.11 -17.93
CA GLU A 317 -22.32 24.63 -19.27
C GLU A 317 -21.21 23.73 -19.81
N PHE A 318 -19.95 24.12 -19.61
CA PHE A 318 -18.78 23.29 -19.95
C PHE A 318 -18.77 21.98 -19.17
N LEU A 319 -19.02 22.01 -17.84
CA LEU A 319 -19.09 20.80 -17.02
C LEU A 319 -20.28 19.92 -17.43
N ASN A 320 -21.44 20.47 -17.77
CA ASN A 320 -22.56 19.69 -18.27
C ASN A 320 -22.26 19.07 -19.65
N LEU A 321 -21.57 19.79 -20.53
CA LEU A 321 -21.17 19.29 -21.84
C LEU A 321 -20.13 18.18 -21.71
N LEU A 322 -19.14 18.37 -20.84
CA LEU A 322 -18.07 17.41 -20.53
C LEU A 322 -18.63 16.18 -19.82
N LEU A 323 -19.55 16.36 -18.88
CA LEU A 323 -20.20 15.26 -18.17
C LEU A 323 -21.08 14.45 -19.13
N ASN A 324 -21.85 15.10 -19.99
CA ASN A 324 -22.67 14.41 -20.98
C ASN A 324 -21.82 13.70 -22.04
N SER A 325 -20.76 14.32 -22.53
CA SER A 325 -19.84 13.69 -23.48
C SER A 325 -19.09 12.52 -22.83
N HIS A 326 -18.65 12.64 -21.58
CA HIS A 326 -18.07 11.53 -20.84
C HIS A 326 -19.07 10.42 -20.54
N ILE A 327 -20.34 10.69 -20.20
CA ILE A 327 -21.34 9.64 -20.00
C ILE A 327 -21.57 8.86 -21.31
N ILE A 328 -21.65 9.55 -22.45
CA ILE A 328 -21.82 8.92 -23.76
C ILE A 328 -20.58 8.09 -24.11
N LEU A 329 -19.41 8.67 -23.94
CA LEU A 329 -18.13 8.02 -24.20
C LEU A 329 -17.89 6.84 -23.26
N PHE A 330 -18.26 6.94 -21.99
CA PHE A 330 -18.08 5.87 -21.01
C PHE A 330 -19.05 4.71 -21.27
N LYS A 331 -20.28 5.01 -21.72
CA LYS A 331 -21.21 3.99 -22.25
C LYS A 331 -20.65 3.30 -23.50
N PHE A 332 -20.04 4.07 -24.40
CA PHE A 332 -19.43 3.55 -25.61
C PHE A 332 -18.19 2.71 -25.34
N ILE A 333 -17.27 3.20 -24.51
CA ILE A 333 -16.07 2.47 -24.05
C ILE A 333 -16.55 1.22 -23.33
N GLY A 334 -17.43 1.31 -22.34
CA GLY A 334 -17.97 0.15 -21.63
C GLY A 334 -18.54 -0.90 -22.60
N ALA A 335 -19.37 -0.51 -23.57
CA ALA A 335 -19.87 -1.41 -24.59
C ALA A 335 -18.74 -2.04 -25.45
N ALA A 336 -17.75 -1.24 -25.86
CA ALA A 336 -16.62 -1.68 -26.66
C ALA A 336 -15.68 -2.62 -25.89
N THR A 337 -15.35 -2.34 -24.63
CA THR A 337 -14.54 -3.24 -23.79
C THR A 337 -15.29 -4.54 -23.55
N THR A 338 -16.60 -4.49 -23.27
CA THR A 338 -17.41 -5.71 -23.08
C THR A 338 -17.42 -6.56 -24.35
N PHE A 339 -17.52 -5.91 -25.52
CA PHE A 339 -17.49 -6.58 -26.82
C PHE A 339 -16.12 -7.20 -27.14
N VAL A 340 -15.01 -6.48 -26.88
CA VAL A 340 -13.66 -7.00 -27.05
C VAL A 340 -13.37 -8.15 -26.07
N LEU A 341 -13.86 -8.06 -24.83
CA LEU A 341 -13.76 -9.15 -23.86
C LEU A 341 -14.49 -10.41 -24.35
N LEU A 342 -15.72 -10.26 -24.87
CA LEU A 342 -16.50 -11.34 -25.46
C LEU A 342 -15.80 -12.00 -26.66
N LEU A 343 -15.19 -11.19 -27.52
CA LEU A 343 -14.45 -11.70 -28.69
C LEU A 343 -13.15 -12.40 -28.30
N THR A 344 -12.41 -11.86 -27.33
CA THR A 344 -11.14 -12.44 -26.88
C THR A 344 -11.35 -13.72 -26.08
N THR A 345 -12.34 -13.75 -25.18
CA THR A 345 -12.73 -14.98 -24.46
C THR A 345 -13.29 -16.05 -25.40
N GLY A 346 -14.09 -15.67 -26.39
CA GLY A 346 -14.57 -16.56 -27.45
C GLY A 346 -13.45 -17.11 -28.34
N SER A 347 -12.49 -16.27 -28.72
CA SER A 347 -11.32 -16.69 -29.51
C SER A 347 -10.42 -17.65 -28.73
N LEU A 348 -10.14 -17.33 -27.46
CA LEU A 348 -9.30 -18.14 -26.57
C LEU A 348 -9.91 -19.54 -26.35
N THR A 349 -11.23 -19.62 -26.12
CA THR A 349 -11.94 -20.90 -25.98
C THR A 349 -11.85 -21.75 -27.24
N VAL A 350 -12.03 -21.16 -28.43
CA VAL A 350 -11.89 -21.88 -29.71
C VAL A 350 -10.46 -22.37 -29.93
N GLN A 351 -9.43 -21.55 -29.63
CA GLN A 351 -8.03 -21.96 -29.77
C GLN A 351 -7.65 -23.08 -28.79
N LEU A 352 -8.15 -23.03 -27.56
CA LEU A 352 -7.90 -24.07 -26.55
C LEU A 352 -8.58 -25.40 -26.92
N ILE A 353 -9.79 -25.36 -27.49
CA ILE A 353 -10.47 -26.56 -28.02
C ILE A 353 -9.67 -27.17 -29.18
N LYS A 354 -9.14 -26.35 -30.09
CA LYS A 354 -8.29 -26.84 -31.20
C LYS A 354 -6.99 -27.46 -30.69
N LEU A 355 -6.32 -26.82 -29.72
CA LEU A 355 -5.11 -27.36 -29.09
C LEU A 355 -5.38 -28.72 -28.42
N PHE A 356 -6.54 -28.87 -27.78
CA PHE A 356 -6.98 -30.11 -27.16
C PHE A 356 -7.16 -31.27 -28.16
N HIS A 357 -7.66 -30.98 -29.36
CA HIS A 357 -7.82 -31.98 -30.42
C HIS A 357 -6.48 -32.44 -31.03
N ILE A 358 -5.45 -31.61 -30.98
CA ILE A 358 -4.15 -31.88 -31.62
C ILE A 358 -3.21 -32.70 -30.72
N LEU A 359 -3.33 -32.56 -29.39
CA LEU A 359 -2.42 -33.24 -28.45
C LEU A 359 -2.68 -34.76 -28.39
N PRO A 360 -1.71 -35.61 -28.83
CA PRO A 360 -1.88 -37.05 -28.89
C PRO A 360 -1.59 -37.67 -27.51
N VAL A 361 -2.44 -37.37 -26.52
CA VAL A 361 -2.31 -37.97 -25.17
C VAL A 361 -3.27 -39.14 -25.04
N SER A 362 -2.70 -40.34 -24.83
CA SER A 362 -3.41 -41.63 -24.84
C SER A 362 -4.09 -42.01 -23.52
N GLY A 363 -4.12 -41.11 -22.53
CA GLY A 363 -4.76 -41.36 -21.22
C GLY A 363 -6.08 -40.61 -21.05
N ILE A 364 -7.19 -41.35 -20.87
CA ILE A 364 -8.52 -40.77 -20.53
C ILE A 364 -8.46 -39.91 -19.26
N PHE A 365 -7.73 -40.36 -18.23
CA PHE A 365 -7.55 -39.60 -16.98
C PHE A 365 -6.85 -38.26 -17.18
N PHE A 366 -5.84 -38.21 -18.05
CA PHE A 366 -5.13 -36.96 -18.35
C PHE A 366 -6.02 -35.98 -19.11
N ARG A 367 -6.83 -36.47 -20.06
CA ARG A 367 -7.82 -35.65 -20.78
C ARG A 367 -8.87 -35.06 -19.85
N ILE A 368 -9.37 -35.85 -18.89
CA ILE A 368 -10.33 -35.38 -17.88
C ILE A 368 -9.68 -34.33 -16.96
N SER A 369 -8.47 -34.58 -16.45
CA SER A 369 -7.75 -33.63 -15.59
C SER A 369 -7.47 -32.30 -16.31
N LEU A 370 -7.08 -32.36 -17.58
CA LEU A 370 -6.81 -31.17 -18.39
C LEU A 370 -8.10 -30.41 -18.75
N TYR A 371 -9.22 -31.11 -18.95
CA TYR A 371 -10.54 -30.50 -19.11
C TYR A 371 -11.00 -29.78 -17.83
N ILE A 372 -10.80 -30.39 -16.66
CA ILE A 372 -11.13 -29.76 -15.37
C ILE A 372 -10.26 -28.51 -15.15
N MET A 373 -8.96 -28.58 -15.41
CA MET A 373 -8.06 -27.42 -15.35
C MET A 373 -8.50 -26.30 -16.30
N LEU A 374 -8.89 -26.64 -17.53
CA LEU A 374 -9.39 -25.68 -18.52
C LEU A 374 -10.68 -24.99 -18.03
N VAL A 375 -11.64 -25.77 -17.53
CA VAL A 375 -12.89 -25.25 -16.97
C VAL A 375 -12.62 -24.34 -15.78
N ILE A 376 -11.68 -24.70 -14.90
CA ILE A 376 -11.27 -23.86 -13.76
C ILE A 376 -10.63 -22.55 -14.25
N VAL A 377 -9.73 -22.58 -15.23
CA VAL A 377 -9.10 -21.38 -15.78
C VAL A 377 -10.15 -20.45 -16.42
N VAL A 378 -11.08 -20.99 -17.21
CA VAL A 378 -12.18 -20.21 -17.79
C VAL A 378 -13.08 -19.61 -16.71
N LEU A 379 -13.43 -20.39 -15.68
CA LEU A 379 -14.21 -19.90 -14.53
C LEU A 379 -13.48 -18.77 -13.77
N VAL A 380 -12.19 -18.92 -13.52
CA VAL A 380 -11.37 -17.90 -12.84
C VAL A 380 -11.31 -16.62 -13.66
N VAL A 381 -11.10 -16.71 -14.97
CA VAL A 381 -11.12 -15.55 -15.87
C VAL A 381 -12.50 -14.88 -15.85
N CYS A 382 -13.59 -15.64 -15.99
CA CYS A 382 -14.94 -15.09 -15.91
C CYS A 382 -15.26 -14.44 -14.55
N VAL A 383 -14.76 -15.00 -13.45
CA VAL A 383 -14.94 -14.42 -12.10
C VAL A 383 -14.15 -13.12 -11.96
N ILE A 384 -12.91 -13.06 -12.45
CA ILE A 384 -12.10 -11.84 -12.46
C ILE A 384 -12.79 -10.76 -13.32
N ASP A 385 -13.31 -11.13 -14.48
CA ASP A 385 -14.01 -10.22 -15.39
C ASP A 385 -15.31 -9.68 -14.77
N LEU A 386 -16.12 -10.55 -14.14
CA LEU A 386 -17.32 -10.16 -13.38
C LEU A 386 -16.97 -9.29 -12.18
N TRP A 387 -15.85 -9.55 -11.51
CA TRP A 387 -15.39 -8.77 -10.38
C TRP A 387 -14.91 -7.39 -10.82
N LEU A 388 -14.18 -7.29 -11.93
CA LEU A 388 -13.76 -6.02 -12.52
C LEU A 388 -14.97 -5.23 -13.01
N LEU A 389 -15.94 -5.86 -13.66
CA LEU A 389 -17.21 -5.22 -14.03
C LEU A 389 -17.97 -4.70 -12.80
N GLY A 390 -18.07 -5.52 -11.75
CA GLY A 390 -18.67 -5.16 -10.46
C GLY A 390 -17.95 -4.02 -9.77
N LEU A 391 -16.61 -4.01 -9.78
CA LEU A 391 -15.78 -2.94 -9.26
C LEU A 391 -16.02 -1.64 -10.05
N THR A 392 -16.15 -1.73 -11.37
CA THR A 392 -16.38 -0.57 -12.23
C THR A 392 -17.77 0.02 -11.97
N VAL A 393 -18.82 -0.82 -11.87
CA VAL A 393 -20.18 -0.41 -11.50
C VAL A 393 -20.24 0.14 -10.07
N PHE A 394 -19.50 -0.47 -9.15
CA PHE A 394 -19.40 0.00 -7.76
C PHE A 394 -18.70 1.35 -7.67
N LEU A 395 -17.60 1.56 -8.39
CA LEU A 395 -16.91 2.86 -8.48
C LEU A 395 -17.82 3.92 -9.11
N ILE A 396 -18.55 3.58 -10.17
CA ILE A 396 -19.55 4.46 -10.80
C ILE A 396 -20.64 4.87 -9.78
N ASN A 397 -21.26 3.90 -9.12
CA ASN A 397 -22.33 4.20 -8.16
C ASN A 397 -21.80 4.92 -6.91
N SER A 398 -20.66 4.52 -6.37
CA SER A 398 -20.11 5.15 -5.16
C SER A 398 -19.54 6.54 -5.41
N MET A 399 -18.96 6.80 -6.59
CA MET A 399 -18.36 8.11 -6.90
C MET A 399 -19.35 9.08 -7.54
N ILE A 400 -20.34 8.63 -8.32
CA ILE A 400 -21.25 9.52 -9.07
C ILE A 400 -22.59 9.74 -8.34
N TRP A 401 -23.11 8.76 -7.61
CA TRP A 401 -24.39 8.88 -6.89
C TRP A 401 -24.42 10.02 -5.84
N PRO A 402 -23.34 10.29 -5.08
CA PRO A 402 -23.33 11.41 -4.13
C PRO A 402 -23.52 12.78 -4.80
N PHE A 403 -23.03 12.96 -6.04
CA PHE A 403 -23.22 14.20 -6.79
C PHE A 403 -24.67 14.40 -7.26
N TYR A 404 -25.41 13.32 -7.47
CA TYR A 404 -26.85 13.39 -7.79
C TYR A 404 -27.71 13.66 -6.55
N VAL A 405 -27.39 13.05 -5.41
CA VAL A 405 -28.17 13.21 -4.16
C VAL A 405 -28.01 14.61 -3.54
N TYR A 406 -26.86 15.26 -3.72
CA TYR A 406 -26.63 16.63 -3.23
C TYR A 406 -27.17 17.74 -4.14
N ARG A 407 -27.72 17.41 -5.31
CA ARG A 407 -28.42 18.36 -6.19
C ARG A 407 -29.87 18.57 -5.77
N ARG A 408 -30.14 18.73 -4.46
CA ARG A 408 -31.38 19.38 -4.03
C ARG A 408 -31.16 20.89 -4.16
N PRO A 409 -32.09 21.65 -4.79
CA PRO A 409 -31.95 23.09 -4.88
C PRO A 409 -31.87 23.67 -3.46
N TYR A 410 -30.83 24.47 -3.19
CA TYR A 410 -30.81 25.32 -2.01
C TYR A 410 -32.07 26.20 -2.01
N PRO A 411 -32.71 26.43 -0.86
CA PRO A 411 -33.87 27.29 -0.78
C PRO A 411 -33.53 28.67 -1.34
N ALA A 412 -34.46 29.22 -2.14
CA ALA A 412 -34.29 30.47 -2.91
C ALA A 412 -33.85 31.68 -2.06
N ASP A 413 -33.99 31.59 -0.73
CA ASP A 413 -33.59 32.62 0.22
C ASP A 413 -32.07 32.85 0.29
N PHE A 414 -31.24 31.85 -0.08
CA PHE A 414 -29.78 32.02 -0.10
C PHE A 414 -29.31 33.03 -1.17
N TYR A 415 -30.01 33.11 -2.31
CA TYR A 415 -29.65 34.03 -3.39
C TYR A 415 -30.13 35.47 -3.13
N ARG A 416 -31.25 35.67 -2.41
CA ARG A 416 -31.70 37.02 -2.01
C ARG A 416 -30.74 37.75 -1.07
N ALA A 417 -29.93 37.02 -0.30
CA ALA A 417 -28.94 37.60 0.59
C ALA A 417 -27.70 38.17 -0.15
N LEU A 418 -27.48 37.76 -1.41
CA LEU A 418 -26.32 38.18 -2.20
C LEU A 418 -26.60 39.41 -3.09
N ASP A 419 -27.86 39.65 -3.45
CA ASP A 419 -28.26 40.77 -4.32
C ASP A 419 -28.52 42.10 -3.55
N GLY A 420 -28.24 42.13 -2.24
CA GLY A 420 -28.54 43.25 -1.35
C GLY A 420 -27.52 44.39 -1.27
N TYR A 421 -26.65 44.58 -2.26
CA TYR A 421 -25.71 45.72 -2.29
C TYR A 421 -26.11 46.76 -3.34
N PRO A 422 -26.42 48.01 -2.95
CA PRO A 422 -26.69 49.08 -3.90
C PRO A 422 -25.40 49.50 -4.61
N VAL A 423 -25.49 49.67 -5.93
CA VAL A 423 -24.43 50.15 -6.84
C VAL A 423 -24.10 51.61 -6.59
#